data_AF-A0A813K3K8-F1
#
_entry.id   AF-A0A813K3K8-F1
#
_cell.length_a   1.000
_cell.length_b   1.000
_cell.length_c   1.000
_cell.angle_alpha   90.00
_cell.angle_beta   90.00
_cell.angle_gamma   90.00
#
_symmetry.space_group_name_H-M   'P 1'
#
loop_
_entity.id
_entity.type
_entity.pdbx_description
1 polymer ?
#
loop_
_entity_poly.entity_id
_entity_poly.type
_entity_poly.pdbx_seq_one_letter_code
_entity_poly.pdbx_strand_id
1 'polypeptide(L)'
;MLGVVDAALMGLNRLKFKHGVESGIQVLGVSMGGHAALEFARTFPDRVQRAAVIAGYYPEAQIDALVQATAAIPLLLVHRKGDYACPFRLIQSLHLARIGETSSKCAETE
;
A
#
# COMPACT_ATOMS: atom_id res chain seq x y z
N MET A 1 6.00 -15.99 12.42
CA MET A 1 5.55 -15.42 11.12
C MET A 1 6.73 -14.87 10.31
N LEU A 2 7.62 -14.07 10.91
CA LEU A 2 8.86 -13.55 10.30
C LEU A 2 9.66 -14.59 9.48
N GLY A 3 9.94 -15.76 10.05
CA GLY A 3 10.74 -16.80 9.37
C GLY A 3 10.13 -17.39 8.09
N VAL A 4 8.80 -17.36 7.92
CA VAL A 4 8.14 -17.85 6.69
C VAL A 4 8.32 -16.83 5.56
N VAL A 5 8.18 -15.55 5.87
CA VAL A 5 8.39 -14.46 4.91
C VAL A 5 9.86 -14.45 4.48
N ASP A 6 10.80 -14.50 5.42
CA ASP A 6 12.22 -14.53 5.09
C ASP A 6 12.59 -15.74 4.21
N ALA A 7 12.07 -16.93 4.52
CA ALA A 7 12.29 -18.11 3.70
C ALA A 7 11.71 -17.97 2.28
N ALA A 8 10.51 -17.40 2.14
CA ALA A 8 9.90 -17.14 0.84
C ALA A 8 10.71 -16.12 0.02
N LEU A 9 11.15 -15.02 0.65
CA LEU A 9 11.97 -14.00 0.02
C LEU A 9 13.34 -14.53 -0.38
N MET A 10 13.97 -15.35 0.47
CA MET A 10 15.21 -16.05 0.13
C MET A 10 15.00 -17.00 -1.06
N GLY A 11 13.87 -17.72 -1.12
CA GLY A 11 13.50 -18.57 -2.25
C GLY A 11 13.38 -17.78 -3.55
N LEU A 12 12.68 -16.65 -3.54
CA LEU A 12 12.52 -15.76 -4.69
C LEU A 12 13.85 -15.16 -5.16
N ASN A 13 14.70 -14.72 -4.24
CA ASN A 13 16.03 -14.18 -4.56
C ASN A 13 17.00 -15.22 -5.13
N ARG A 14 16.76 -16.52 -4.89
CA ARG A 14 17.56 -17.60 -5.48
C ARG A 14 17.17 -17.91 -6.93
N LEU A 15 16.04 -17.38 -7.42
CA LEU A 15 15.68 -17.52 -8.82
C LEU A 15 16.65 -16.70 -9.67
N LYS A 16 17.35 -17.36 -10.59
CA LYS A 16 18.24 -16.70 -11.55
C LYS A 16 17.39 -16.01 -12.61
N PHE A 17 17.13 -14.72 -12.45
CA PHE A 17 16.50 -13.93 -13.48
C PHE A 17 17.50 -13.56 -14.58
N LYS A 18 17.00 -13.28 -15.79
CA LYS A 18 17.83 -12.81 -16.91
C LYS A 18 18.47 -11.47 -16.57
N HIS A 19 19.59 -11.17 -17.23
CA HIS A 19 20.24 -9.87 -17.13
C HIS A 19 19.24 -8.73 -17.45
N GLY A 20 19.20 -7.70 -16.61
CA GLY A 20 18.24 -6.58 -16.70
C GLY A 20 16.96 -6.73 -15.88
N VAL A 21 16.77 -7.83 -15.15
CA VAL A 21 15.67 -7.98 -14.18
C VAL A 21 16.17 -7.58 -12.79
N GLU A 22 15.57 -6.54 -12.21
CA GLU A 22 15.83 -6.13 -10.83
C GLU A 22 15.19 -7.12 -9.85
N SER A 23 15.97 -7.61 -8.87
CA SER A 23 15.44 -8.39 -7.75
C SER A 23 14.81 -7.45 -6.74
N GLY A 24 13.50 -7.57 -6.53
CA GLY A 24 12.77 -6.69 -5.64
C GLY A 24 11.38 -7.19 -5.32
N ILE A 25 10.87 -6.79 -4.16
CA ILE A 25 9.51 -7.13 -3.74
C ILE A 25 8.61 -5.96 -4.10
N GLN A 26 7.70 -6.21 -5.03
CA GLN A 26 6.66 -5.28 -5.42
C GLN A 26 5.32 -5.89 -4.98
N VAL A 27 4.50 -5.10 -4.29
CA VAL A 27 3.25 -5.61 -3.73
C VAL A 27 2.08 -4.98 -4.46
N LEU A 28 1.18 -5.82 -4.98
CA LEU A 28 -0.09 -5.39 -5.57
C LEU A 28 -1.22 -6.00 -4.75
N GLY A 29 -2.21 -5.18 -4.39
CA GLY A 29 -3.39 -5.63 -3.68
C GLY A 29 -4.67 -5.03 -4.26
N VAL A 30 -5.71 -5.86 -4.36
CA VAL A 30 -7.05 -5.43 -4.81
C VAL A 30 -8.07 -5.63 -3.68
N SER A 31 -8.94 -4.64 -3.42
CA SER A 31 -9.96 -4.71 -2.38
C SER A 31 -9.36 -5.02 -1.00
N MET A 32 -9.81 -6.08 -0.31
CA MET A 32 -9.19 -6.58 0.91
C MET A 32 -7.70 -6.89 0.74
N GLY A 33 -7.28 -7.34 -0.46
CA GLY A 33 -5.87 -7.51 -0.79
C GLY A 33 -5.09 -6.19 -0.81
N GLY A 34 -5.76 -5.08 -1.12
CA GLY A 34 -5.19 -3.72 -1.03
C GLY A 34 -4.89 -3.33 0.41
N HIS A 35 -5.80 -3.62 1.33
CA HIS A 35 -5.56 -3.47 2.76
C HIS A 35 -4.37 -4.33 3.24
N ALA A 36 -4.35 -5.61 2.85
CA ALA A 36 -3.25 -6.52 3.21
C ALA A 36 -1.90 -6.08 2.63
N ALA A 37 -1.87 -5.52 1.42
CA ALA A 37 -0.67 -4.97 0.80
C ALA A 37 -0.11 -3.78 1.60
N LEU A 38 -0.98 -2.89 2.07
CA LEU A 38 -0.60 -1.77 2.94
C LEU A 38 -0.06 -2.25 4.29
N GLU A 39 -0.72 -3.23 4.92
CA GLU A 39 -0.23 -3.84 6.16
C GLU A 39 1.14 -4.52 5.99
N PHE A 40 1.33 -5.23 4.87
CA PHE A 40 2.62 -5.85 4.57
C PHE A 40 3.72 -4.81 4.39
N ALA A 41 3.45 -3.73 3.64
CA ALA A 41 4.39 -2.63 3.46
C ALA A 41 4.69 -1.90 4.78
N ARG A 42 3.68 -1.72 5.65
CA ARG A 42 3.85 -1.15 7.00
C ARG A 42 4.71 -2.02 7.90
N THR A 43 4.54 -3.33 7.82
CA THR A 43 5.23 -4.31 8.68
C THR A 43 6.67 -4.56 8.22
N PHE A 44 6.93 -4.52 6.91
CA PHE A 44 8.23 -4.82 6.32
C PHE A 44 8.71 -3.70 5.38
N PRO A 45 8.84 -2.46 5.87
CA PRO A 45 9.08 -1.32 5.00
C PRO A 45 10.42 -1.41 4.25
N ASP A 46 11.45 -1.96 4.88
CA ASP A 46 12.78 -2.15 4.26
C ASP A 46 12.83 -3.28 3.22
N ARG A 47 11.74 -4.05 3.08
CA ARG A 47 11.65 -5.16 2.12
C ARG A 47 10.88 -4.76 0.87
N VAL A 48 9.93 -3.83 0.98
CA VAL A 48 9.04 -3.46 -0.12
C VAL A 48 9.62 -2.31 -0.93
N GLN A 49 9.87 -2.55 -2.22
CA GLN A 49 10.41 -1.51 -3.10
C GLN A 49 9.33 -0.55 -3.61
N ARG A 50 8.10 -1.04 -3.81
CA ARG A 50 6.95 -0.26 -4.27
C ARG A 50 5.67 -1.03 -4.02
N ALA A 51 4.56 -0.31 -3.88
CA ALA A 51 3.25 -0.90 -3.67
C ALA A 51 2.19 -0.26 -4.59
N ALA A 52 1.22 -1.06 -5.00
CA ALA A 52 0.04 -0.62 -5.74
C ALA A 52 -1.21 -1.18 -5.07
N VAL A 53 -2.20 -0.31 -4.85
CA VAL A 53 -3.45 -0.64 -4.16
C VAL A 53 -4.61 -0.23 -5.05
N ILE A 54 -5.44 -1.20 -5.43
CA ILE A 54 -6.60 -1.01 -6.30
C ILE A 54 -7.87 -1.29 -5.51
N ALA A 55 -8.82 -0.35 -5.50
CA ALA A 55 -10.08 -0.49 -4.77
C ALA A 55 -9.90 -0.85 -3.28
N GLY A 56 -8.76 -0.47 -2.68
CA GLY A 56 -8.41 -0.83 -1.31
C GLY A 56 -9.00 0.12 -0.28
N TYR A 57 -8.74 -0.16 1.00
CA TYR A 57 -9.07 0.74 2.10
C TYR A 57 -8.03 0.63 3.21
N TYR A 58 -8.00 1.64 4.05
CA TYR A 58 -7.23 1.61 5.28
C TYR A 58 -7.99 2.35 6.39
N PRO A 59 -7.96 1.86 7.65
CA PRO A 59 -8.61 2.55 8.76
C PRO A 59 -8.03 3.95 8.97
N GLU A 60 -8.87 4.98 9.01
CA GLU A 60 -8.43 6.38 9.10
C GLU A 60 -7.56 6.65 10.34
N ALA A 61 -7.92 6.04 11.48
CA ALA A 61 -7.16 6.13 12.73
C ALA A 61 -5.71 5.60 12.64
N GLN A 62 -5.37 4.87 11.58
CA GLN A 62 -4.04 4.29 11.38
C GLN A 62 -3.29 4.90 10.20
N ILE A 63 -3.88 5.88 9.49
CA ILE A 63 -3.27 6.49 8.30
C ILE A 63 -1.92 7.11 8.62
N ASP A 64 -1.80 7.89 9.70
CA ASP A 64 -0.53 8.53 10.04
C ASP A 64 0.58 7.51 10.30
N ALA A 65 0.28 6.45 11.05
CA ALA A 65 1.22 5.37 11.31
C ALA A 65 1.63 4.65 10.02
N LEU A 66 0.69 4.39 9.11
CA LEU A 66 0.96 3.81 7.80
C LEU A 66 1.85 4.73 6.95
N VAL A 67 1.53 6.03 6.89
CA VAL A 67 2.28 7.05 6.14
C VAL A 67 3.72 7.10 6.61
N GLN A 68 3.93 7.17 7.93
CA GLN A 68 5.28 7.21 8.51
C GLN A 68 6.06 5.92 8.22
N ALA A 69 5.46 4.75 8.47
CA ALA A 69 6.12 3.47 8.25
C ALA A 69 6.48 3.24 6.78
N THR A 70 5.64 3.70 5.86
CA THR A 70 5.85 3.48 4.43
C THR A 70 6.57 4.64 3.74
N ALA A 71 7.01 5.68 4.45
CA ALA A 71 7.42 6.97 3.87
C ALA A 71 8.30 6.87 2.61
N ALA A 72 9.28 5.95 2.61
CA ALA A 72 10.23 5.75 1.50
C ALA A 72 9.70 4.88 0.33
N ILE A 73 8.52 4.26 0.48
CA ILE A 73 7.92 3.35 -0.51
C ILE A 73 7.05 4.16 -1.48
N PRO A 74 7.36 4.14 -2.79
CA PRO A 74 6.44 4.63 -3.81
C PRO A 74 5.13 3.85 -3.80
N LEU A 75 4.02 4.57 -3.66
CA LEU A 75 2.67 4.01 -3.53
C LEU A 75 1.78 4.52 -4.65
N LEU A 76 1.23 3.58 -5.45
CA LEU A 76 0.18 3.87 -6.43
C LEU A 76 -1.19 3.52 -5.84
N LEU A 77 -2.09 4.49 -5.79
CA LEU A 77 -3.46 4.31 -5.33
C LEU A 77 -4.41 4.46 -6.51
N VAL A 78 -5.22 3.43 -6.77
CA VAL A 78 -6.23 3.44 -7.85
C VAL A 78 -7.59 3.12 -7.25
N HIS A 79 -8.52 4.05 -7.35
CA HIS A 79 -9.85 3.87 -6.75
C HIS A 79 -10.93 4.58 -7.56
N ARG A 80 -12.13 3.98 -7.65
CA ARG A 80 -13.28 4.58 -8.33
C ARG A 80 -14.09 5.45 -7.37
N LYS A 81 -14.31 6.73 -7.72
CA LYS A 81 -15.30 7.59 -7.05
C LYS A 81 -16.70 6.98 -7.30
N GLY A 82 -17.37 6.48 -6.27
CA GLY A 82 -18.65 5.74 -6.38
C GLY A 82 -18.54 4.21 -6.32
N ASP A 83 -17.41 3.66 -5.85
CA ASP A 83 -17.34 2.28 -5.40
C ASP A 83 -18.26 2.08 -4.16
N TYR A 84 -19.25 1.20 -4.27
CA TYR A 84 -20.24 0.95 -3.24
C TYR A 84 -19.73 0.00 -2.13
N ALA A 85 -18.75 -0.85 -2.46
CA ALA A 85 -18.21 -1.84 -1.53
C ALA A 85 -17.08 -1.23 -0.70
N CYS A 86 -16.32 -0.31 -1.30
CA CYS A 86 -15.18 0.33 -0.67
C CYS A 86 -15.24 1.86 -0.85
N PRO A 87 -15.66 2.62 0.18
CA PRO A 87 -15.82 4.06 0.06
C PRO A 87 -14.52 4.78 -0.37
N PHE A 88 -14.60 5.57 -1.44
CA PHE A 88 -13.47 6.33 -1.99
C PHE A 88 -12.75 7.19 -0.94
N ARG A 89 -13.51 7.75 0.02
CA ARG A 89 -12.99 8.62 1.08
C ARG A 89 -11.81 8.01 1.85
N LEU A 90 -11.79 6.70 2.06
CA LEU A 90 -10.74 6.06 2.86
C LEU A 90 -9.36 6.12 2.18
N ILE A 91 -9.33 5.90 0.85
CA ILE A 91 -8.11 6.04 0.06
C ILE A 91 -7.79 7.50 -0.23
N GLN A 92 -8.81 8.36 -0.33
CA GLN A 92 -8.60 9.80 -0.42
C GLN A 92 -7.89 10.35 0.82
N SER A 93 -8.34 9.99 2.04
CA SER A 93 -7.69 10.37 3.30
C SER A 93 -6.22 9.91 3.32
N LEU A 94 -5.94 8.68 2.89
CA LEU A 94 -4.57 8.16 2.81
C LEU A 94 -3.72 8.95 1.80
N HIS A 95 -4.27 9.25 0.62
CA HIS A 95 -3.58 10.02 -0.41
C HIS A 95 -3.22 11.42 0.08
N LEU A 96 -4.19 12.13 0.66
CA LEU A 96 -4.02 13.49 1.18
C LEU A 96 -2.97 13.54 2.30
N ALA A 97 -3.05 12.62 3.26
CA ALA A 97 -2.04 12.47 4.30
C ALA A 97 -0.64 12.20 3.70
N ARG A 98 -0.56 11.47 2.59
CA ARG A 98 0.72 11.15 1.93
C ARG A 98 1.39 12.32 1.24
N ILE A 99 0.62 13.23 0.65
CA ILE A 99 1.14 14.41 -0.05
C ILE A 99 1.30 15.61 0.88
N GLY A 100 0.98 15.47 2.17
CA GLY A 100 1.07 16.54 3.16
C GLY A 100 -0.08 17.56 3.06
N GLU A 101 -1.16 17.21 2.35
CA GLU A 101 -2.37 18.02 2.33
C GLU A 101 -3.29 17.56 3.45
N THR A 102 -3.44 18.35 4.51
CA THR A 102 -4.56 18.16 5.44
C THR A 102 -5.86 18.33 4.67
N SER A 103 -6.76 17.33 4.74
CA SER A 103 -8.13 17.45 4.26
C SER A 103 -8.80 18.65 4.93
N SER A 104 -8.72 19.83 4.30
CA SER A 104 -9.71 20.86 4.52
C SER A 104 -11.03 20.21 4.15
N LYS A 105 -11.91 20.04 5.14
CA LYS A 105 -13.25 19.47 5.03
C LYS A 105 -13.87 19.83 3.68
N CYS A 106 -13.77 18.94 2.68
CA CYS A 106 -14.64 19.01 1.53
C CYS A 106 -15.98 18.55 2.07
N ALA A 107 -16.85 19.52 2.35
CA ALA A 107 -18.25 19.27 2.60
C ALA A 107 -18.76 18.36 1.47
N GLU A 108 -19.18 17.16 1.84
CA GLU A 108 -19.94 16.27 0.99
C GLU A 108 -21.24 17.01 0.65
N THR A 109 -21.36 17.52 -0.58
CA THR A 109 -22.67 17.69 -1.21
C THR A 109 -23.03 16.37 -1.87
N GLU A 110 -24.24 15.92 -1.51
CA GLU A 110 -24.92 14.66 -1.81
C GLU A 110 -24.76 14.10 -3.23
#